data_AF-A0A2H6GPF1-F1
#
_entry.id   AF-A0A2H6GPF1-F1
#
_cell.length_a   1.000
_cell.length_b   1.000
_cell.length_c   1.000
_cell.angle_alpha   90.00
_cell.angle_beta   90.00
_cell.angle_gamma   90.00
#
_symmetry.space_group_name_H-M   'P 1'
#
loop_
_entity.id
_entity.type
_entity.pdbx_description
1 polymer ?
#
loop_
_entity_poly.entity_id
_entity_poly.type
_entity_poly.pdbx_seq_one_letter_code
_entity_poly.pdbx_strand_id
1 'polypeptide(L)'
;MTCVFIPSLPWVAIGSKNLRQISFDLEKPLGRRDVNFEHATVRSVDPEACKVFTETDEYSYDYLVIASGHRSANESVPGLGPFDGPGHSLMSPSEAQEAREAFSAFLEKPGPVVVGCAPGASCIGPAYEFTFEIDHLLRKRRIRHKVPMTMVTPEPFLGHFGVGGMGVAVALPPVDETPVPVNFPKTGHMTQQMAAFAAHNIAAQIQGREKKNP
;
A
#
# COMPACT_ATOMS: atom_id res chain seq x y z
N MET A 1 -10.62 4.09 15.85
CA MET A 1 -10.41 3.81 14.41
C MET A 1 -9.17 2.93 14.28
N THR A 2 -9.12 2.00 13.33
CA THR A 2 -8.00 1.05 13.21
C THR A 2 -7.01 1.44 12.12
N CYS A 3 -5.72 1.35 12.41
CA CYS A 3 -4.68 1.33 11.38
C CYS A 3 -4.73 0.00 10.61
N VAL A 4 -4.57 0.06 9.29
CA VAL A 4 -4.58 -1.11 8.40
C VAL A 4 -3.17 -1.34 7.87
N PHE A 5 -2.71 -2.58 7.92
CA PHE A 5 -1.46 -2.98 7.28
C PHE A 5 -1.65 -3.14 5.76
N ILE A 6 -1.51 -2.03 5.04
CA ILE A 6 -1.75 -1.89 3.59
C ILE A 6 -1.09 -2.98 2.72
N PRO A 7 0.16 -3.44 3.00
CA PRO A 7 0.77 -4.50 2.18
C PRO A 7 0.01 -5.83 2.17
N SER A 8 -0.95 -6.06 3.07
CA SER A 8 -1.79 -7.27 3.07
C SER A 8 -3.12 -7.11 2.31
N LEU A 9 -3.40 -5.97 1.67
CA LEU A 9 -4.63 -5.79 0.90
C LEU A 9 -4.79 -6.77 -0.28
N PRO A 10 -3.74 -7.17 -1.04
CA PRO A 10 -3.87 -8.21 -2.05
C PRO A 10 -4.41 -9.53 -1.49
N TRP A 11 -4.03 -9.88 -0.27
CA TRP A 11 -4.49 -11.10 0.42
C TRP A 11 -5.94 -10.99 0.91
N VAL A 12 -6.40 -9.77 1.20
CA VAL A 12 -7.82 -9.51 1.47
C VAL A 12 -8.64 -9.70 0.19
N ALA A 13 -8.17 -9.16 -0.93
CA ALA A 13 -8.85 -9.26 -2.22
C ALA A 13 -8.92 -10.71 -2.73
N ILE A 14 -7.86 -11.51 -2.56
CA ILE A 14 -7.90 -12.94 -2.94
C ILE A 14 -8.70 -13.80 -1.92
N GLY A 15 -9.10 -13.22 -0.79
CA GLY A 15 -9.91 -13.86 0.25
C GLY A 15 -9.13 -14.71 1.25
N SER A 16 -7.79 -14.69 1.23
CA SER A 16 -6.95 -15.43 2.19
C SER A 16 -6.85 -14.75 3.56
N LYS A 17 -7.07 -13.42 3.62
CA LYS A 17 -7.23 -12.64 4.86
C LYS A 17 -8.51 -11.83 4.88
N ASN A 18 -8.81 -11.22 6.03
CA ASN A 18 -9.84 -10.19 6.17
C ASN A 18 -9.28 -8.95 6.89
N LEU A 19 -9.98 -7.81 6.79
CA LEU A 19 -9.53 -6.54 7.36
C LEU A 19 -9.24 -6.63 8.87
N ARG A 20 -10.04 -7.40 9.64
CA ARG A 20 -9.80 -7.55 11.08
C ARG A 20 -8.46 -8.21 11.41
N GLN A 21 -7.98 -9.10 10.55
CA GLN A 21 -6.69 -9.78 10.74
C GLN A 21 -5.48 -8.89 10.42
N ILE A 22 -5.70 -7.75 9.76
CA ILE A 22 -4.63 -6.85 9.31
C ILE A 22 -4.79 -5.43 9.87
N SER A 23 -5.71 -5.27 10.83
CA SER A 23 -6.05 -3.99 11.43
C SER A 23 -5.84 -4.01 12.93
N PHE A 24 -5.39 -2.87 13.49
CA PHE A 24 -5.19 -2.70 14.93
C PHE A 24 -5.63 -1.32 15.39
N ASP A 25 -6.05 -1.20 16.65
CA ASP A 25 -6.49 0.07 17.24
C ASP A 25 -5.30 1.01 17.53
N LEU A 26 -5.48 2.30 17.23
CA LEU A 26 -4.45 3.33 17.42
C LEU A 26 -4.55 4.09 18.74
N GLU A 27 -5.75 4.22 19.30
CA GLU A 27 -6.01 5.13 20.40
C GLU A 27 -5.23 4.74 21.66
N LYS A 28 -5.30 3.46 22.05
CA LYS A 28 -4.58 2.97 23.25
C LYS A 28 -3.05 3.03 23.09
N PRO A 29 -2.44 2.56 21.99
CA PRO A 29 -0.99 2.66 21.81
C PRO A 29 -0.47 4.11 21.78
N LEU A 30 -1.20 5.03 21.14
CA LEU A 30 -0.83 6.44 21.04
C LEU A 30 -0.99 7.15 22.40
N GLY A 31 -2.08 6.90 23.12
CA GLY A 31 -2.29 7.46 24.46
C GLY A 31 -1.23 7.02 25.47
N ARG A 32 -0.71 5.79 25.38
CA ARG A 32 0.43 5.33 26.20
C ARG A 32 1.75 6.07 25.93
N ARG A 33 1.81 6.86 24.87
CA ARG A 33 2.97 7.66 24.45
C ARG A 33 2.70 9.17 24.54
N ASP A 34 1.64 9.56 25.24
CA ASP A 34 1.19 10.96 25.39
C ASP A 34 0.95 11.66 24.03
N VAL A 35 0.48 10.90 23.04
CA VAL A 35 0.08 11.43 21.73
C VAL A 35 -1.42 11.70 21.74
N ASN A 36 -1.80 12.96 21.59
CA ASN A 36 -3.20 13.36 21.39
C ASN A 36 -3.66 12.87 20.01
N PHE A 37 -4.66 11.99 19.99
CA PHE A 37 -5.17 11.39 18.76
C PHE A 37 -6.57 11.90 18.45
N GLU A 38 -6.70 12.67 17.37
CA GLU A 38 -7.97 13.18 16.88
C GLU A 38 -8.42 12.39 15.65
N HIS A 39 -9.59 11.76 15.74
CA HIS A 39 -10.16 11.00 14.64
C HIS A 39 -11.00 11.91 13.73
N ALA A 40 -10.31 12.73 12.94
CA ALA A 40 -10.93 13.67 12.01
C ALA A 40 -10.16 13.79 10.69
N THR A 41 -10.86 14.16 9.61
CA THR A 41 -10.23 14.46 8.32
C THR A 41 -9.84 15.93 8.26
N VAL A 42 -8.55 16.20 8.04
CA VAL A 42 -8.08 17.57 7.76
C VAL A 42 -8.56 18.00 6.38
N ARG A 43 -9.21 19.17 6.31
CA ARG A 43 -9.79 19.74 5.08
C ARG A 43 -8.87 20.80 4.46
N SER A 44 -8.19 21.59 5.28
CA SER A 44 -7.26 22.63 4.83
C SER A 44 -6.14 22.87 5.84
N VAL A 45 -5.07 23.48 5.34
CA VAL A 45 -3.90 23.90 6.13
C VAL A 45 -3.63 25.36 5.80
N ASP A 46 -3.51 26.19 6.83
CA ASP A 46 -3.01 27.56 6.74
C ASP A 46 -1.58 27.59 7.29
N PRO A 47 -0.56 27.64 6.41
CA PRO A 47 0.84 27.67 6.84
C PRO A 47 1.30 29.02 7.38
N GLU A 48 0.59 30.12 7.09
CA GLU A 48 0.95 31.46 7.61
C GLU A 48 0.44 31.62 9.04
N ALA A 49 -0.78 31.16 9.30
CA ALA A 49 -1.36 31.13 10.65
C ALA A 49 -0.88 29.94 11.49
N CYS A 50 -0.11 29.02 10.90
CA CYS A 50 0.29 27.74 11.50
C CYS A 50 -0.91 26.94 12.06
N LYS A 51 -1.96 26.78 11.26
CA LYS A 51 -3.19 26.07 11.63
C LYS A 51 -3.60 24.98 10.64
N VAL A 52 -4.23 23.94 11.16
CA VAL A 52 -4.96 22.93 10.37
C VAL A 52 -6.44 22.97 10.74
N PHE A 53 -7.30 22.74 9.74
CA PHE A 53 -8.74 22.79 9.91
C PHE A 53 -9.35 21.44 9.58
N THR A 54 -10.21 20.94 10.45
CA THR A 54 -11.08 19.80 10.18
C THR A 54 -12.46 20.32 9.78
N GLU A 55 -13.45 19.44 9.75
CA GLU A 55 -14.83 19.84 9.50
C GLU A 55 -15.47 20.59 10.68
N THR A 56 -14.97 20.34 11.90
CA THR A 56 -15.56 20.84 13.15
C THR A 56 -14.62 21.74 13.94
N ASP A 57 -13.31 21.56 13.81
CA ASP A 57 -12.32 22.10 14.73
C ASP A 57 -11.11 22.70 14.00
N GLU A 58 -10.35 23.54 14.73
CA GLU A 58 -9.07 24.07 14.30
C GLU A 58 -7.96 23.72 15.30
N TYR A 59 -6.75 23.46 14.79
CA TYR A 59 -5.60 23.11 15.61
C TYR A 59 -4.38 23.93 15.19
N SER A 60 -3.70 24.56 16.16
CA SER A 60 -2.45 25.29 15.92
C SER A 60 -1.24 24.35 16.05
N TYR A 61 -0.16 24.62 15.33
CA TYR A 61 1.06 23.82 15.37
C TYR A 61 2.32 24.69 15.35
N ASP A 62 3.41 24.20 15.95
CA ASP A 62 4.76 24.74 15.73
C ASP A 62 5.44 24.07 14.53
N TYR A 63 5.18 22.77 14.37
CA TYR A 63 5.67 21.94 13.27
C TYR A 63 4.55 21.06 12.72
N LEU A 64 4.44 21.00 11.40
CA LEU A 64 3.47 20.15 10.71
C LEU A 64 4.18 19.02 9.96
N VAL A 65 3.78 17.78 10.26
CA VAL A 65 4.22 16.59 9.51
C VAL A 65 3.05 16.10 8.66
N ILE A 66 3.20 16.17 7.34
CA ILE A 66 2.19 15.69 6.40
C ILE A 66 2.48 14.23 6.04
N ALA A 67 1.59 13.34 6.48
CA ALA A 67 1.68 11.89 6.24
C ALA A 67 0.34 11.32 5.74
N SER A 68 -0.39 12.06 4.91
CA SER A 68 -1.73 11.71 4.41
C SER A 68 -1.77 10.53 3.43
N GLY A 69 -0.62 9.98 3.06
CA GLY A 69 -0.53 8.83 2.17
C GLY A 69 -0.72 9.22 0.70
N HIS A 70 -1.51 8.43 -0.04
CA HIS A 70 -1.72 8.61 -1.47
C HIS A 70 -3.19 8.92 -1.77
N ARG A 71 -3.40 9.57 -2.92
CA ARG A 71 -4.70 9.66 -3.59
C ARG A 71 -4.57 9.00 -4.95
N SER A 72 -5.39 7.98 -5.22
CA SER A 72 -5.44 7.35 -6.53
C SER A 72 -6.11 8.31 -7.53
N ALA A 73 -5.34 8.80 -8.50
CA ALA A 73 -5.82 9.67 -9.57
C ALA A 73 -6.46 8.85 -10.70
N ASN A 74 -7.43 8.01 -10.36
CA ASN A 74 -8.06 7.08 -11.31
C ASN A 74 -8.75 7.81 -12.47
N GLU A 75 -9.22 9.04 -12.23
CA GLU A 75 -9.79 9.93 -13.25
C GLU A 75 -8.80 10.34 -14.35
N SER A 76 -7.49 10.18 -14.13
CA SER A 76 -6.45 10.51 -15.12
C SER A 76 -6.44 9.55 -16.31
N VAL A 77 -7.05 8.37 -16.16
CA VAL A 77 -7.17 7.38 -17.24
C VAL A 77 -8.66 7.13 -17.49
N PRO A 78 -9.18 7.49 -18.67
CA PRO A 78 -10.57 7.23 -19.02
C PRO A 78 -10.96 5.75 -18.81
N GLY A 79 -12.01 5.51 -18.03
CA GLY A 79 -12.50 4.18 -17.69
C GLY A 79 -11.81 3.51 -16.48
N LEU A 80 -10.88 4.19 -15.79
CA LEU A 80 -10.31 3.70 -14.53
C LEU A 80 -10.96 4.29 -13.26
N GLY A 81 -11.75 5.37 -13.32
CA GLY A 81 -12.26 6.03 -12.12
C GLY A 81 -13.61 6.75 -12.25
N PRO A 82 -14.44 6.78 -11.17
CA PRO A 82 -14.65 5.66 -10.24
C PRO A 82 -14.89 4.35 -11.02
N PHE A 83 -14.79 3.17 -10.42
CA PHE A 83 -15.02 1.90 -11.13
C PHE A 83 -16.49 1.78 -11.58
N ASP A 84 -16.86 2.52 -12.62
CA ASP A 84 -18.11 2.48 -13.36
C ASP A 84 -18.09 1.39 -14.44
N GLY A 85 -16.96 0.68 -14.55
CA GLY A 85 -16.73 -0.53 -15.34
C GLY A 85 -16.17 -1.71 -14.51
N PRO A 86 -15.69 -2.80 -15.14
CA PRO A 86 -15.31 -4.04 -14.45
C PRO A 86 -13.94 -3.98 -13.73
N GLY A 87 -13.34 -2.80 -13.59
CA GLY A 87 -12.04 -2.64 -12.94
C GLY A 87 -12.17 -2.68 -11.42
N HIS A 88 -11.11 -3.12 -10.74
CA HIS A 88 -11.02 -3.04 -9.28
C HIS A 88 -9.60 -2.63 -8.87
N SER A 89 -9.47 -2.04 -7.68
CA SER A 89 -8.20 -1.61 -7.09
C SER A 89 -7.93 -2.32 -5.76
N LEU A 90 -6.67 -2.30 -5.35
CA LEU A 90 -6.19 -2.88 -4.10
C LEU A 90 -5.54 -1.84 -3.19
N MET A 91 -5.73 -0.55 -3.49
CA MET A 91 -4.96 0.54 -2.88
C MET A 91 -5.55 1.02 -1.54
N SER A 92 -6.80 0.68 -1.26
CA SER A 92 -7.49 0.99 0.01
C SER A 92 -8.30 -0.21 0.53
N PRO A 93 -8.66 -0.21 1.84
CA PRO A 93 -9.48 -1.28 2.43
C PRO A 93 -10.83 -1.50 1.74
N SER A 94 -11.50 -0.43 1.31
CA SER A 94 -12.78 -0.49 0.62
C SER A 94 -12.63 -1.11 -0.77
N GLU A 95 -11.63 -0.67 -1.54
CA GLU A 95 -11.38 -1.20 -2.88
C GLU A 95 -10.97 -2.68 -2.82
N ALA A 96 -10.13 -3.08 -1.85
CA ALA A 96 -9.73 -4.48 -1.69
C ALA A 96 -10.92 -5.39 -1.31
N GLN A 97 -11.90 -4.87 -0.56
CA GLN A 97 -13.11 -5.60 -0.20
C GLN A 97 -14.05 -5.75 -1.41
N GLU A 98 -14.21 -4.70 -2.21
CA GLU A 98 -14.93 -4.75 -3.49
C GLU A 98 -14.28 -5.74 -4.46
N ALA A 99 -12.95 -5.68 -4.60
CA ALA A 99 -12.17 -6.61 -5.42
C ALA A 99 -12.36 -8.06 -4.97
N ARG A 100 -12.52 -8.32 -3.67
CA ARG A 100 -12.81 -9.66 -3.14
C ARG A 100 -14.17 -10.17 -3.58
N GLU A 101 -15.20 -9.33 -3.53
CA GLU A 101 -16.55 -9.69 -3.95
C GLU A 101 -16.57 -10.03 -5.44
N ALA A 102 -15.95 -9.17 -6.26
CA ALA A 102 -15.79 -9.42 -7.69
C ALA A 102 -14.97 -10.68 -7.99
N PHE A 103 -13.87 -10.89 -7.27
CA PHE A 103 -13.04 -12.08 -7.44
C PHE A 103 -13.80 -13.36 -7.05
N SER A 104 -14.61 -13.31 -5.99
CA SER A 104 -15.49 -14.43 -5.62
C SER A 104 -16.50 -14.75 -6.73
N ALA A 105 -17.14 -13.74 -7.32
CA ALA A 105 -18.07 -13.92 -8.43
C ALA A 105 -17.37 -14.48 -9.69
N PHE A 106 -16.15 -14.01 -9.97
CA PHE A 106 -15.30 -14.51 -11.04
C PHE A 106 -14.99 -16.01 -10.90
N LEU A 107 -14.77 -16.51 -9.68
CA LEU A 107 -14.46 -17.92 -9.45
C LEU A 107 -15.62 -18.85 -9.79
N GLU A 108 -16.87 -18.37 -9.70
CA GLU A 108 -18.07 -19.12 -10.10
C GLU A 108 -18.20 -19.23 -11.63
N LYS A 109 -17.81 -18.18 -12.36
CA LYS A 109 -17.82 -18.14 -13.82
C LYS A 109 -16.49 -17.59 -14.37
N PRO A 110 -15.44 -18.42 -14.42
CA PRO A 110 -14.12 -17.97 -14.83
C PRO A 110 -14.10 -17.46 -16.27
N GLY A 111 -13.38 -16.35 -16.48
CA GLY A 111 -13.16 -15.74 -17.79
C GLY A 111 -11.72 -15.19 -17.91
N PRO A 112 -11.42 -14.37 -18.93
CA PRO A 112 -10.14 -13.69 -19.02
C PRO A 112 -9.91 -12.73 -17.85
N VAL A 113 -8.67 -12.62 -17.40
CA VAL A 113 -8.24 -11.67 -16.36
C VAL A 113 -7.16 -10.76 -16.91
N VAL A 114 -7.28 -9.46 -16.63
CA VAL A 114 -6.24 -8.48 -16.89
C VAL A 114 -5.85 -7.85 -15.55
N VAL A 115 -4.57 -7.88 -15.22
CA VAL A 115 -3.99 -7.19 -14.05
C VAL A 115 -2.99 -6.18 -14.57
N GLY A 116 -2.93 -4.99 -13.98
CA GLY A 116 -1.96 -4.01 -14.44
C GLY A 116 -1.90 -2.72 -13.66
N CYS A 117 -1.04 -1.84 -14.13
CA CYS A 117 -0.87 -0.50 -13.60
C CYS A 117 -1.09 0.56 -14.69
N ALA A 118 -1.70 1.68 -14.32
CA ALA A 118 -1.86 2.84 -15.19
C ALA A 118 -0.51 3.55 -15.46
N PRO A 119 -0.39 4.32 -16.55
CA PRO A 119 0.72 5.25 -16.73
C PRO A 119 0.92 6.17 -15.52
N GLY A 120 2.18 6.39 -15.12
CA GLY A 120 2.51 7.19 -13.94
C GLY A 120 2.41 6.46 -12.60
N ALA A 121 1.99 5.19 -12.58
CA ALA A 121 2.00 4.39 -11.36
C ALA A 121 3.42 4.21 -10.81
N SER A 122 3.59 4.52 -9.52
CA SER A 122 4.87 4.36 -8.80
C SER A 122 4.93 3.08 -7.95
N CYS A 123 3.78 2.47 -7.65
CA CYS A 123 3.68 1.26 -6.84
C CYS A 123 3.23 0.07 -7.70
N ILE A 124 4.19 -0.64 -8.30
CA ILE A 124 3.92 -1.72 -9.27
C ILE A 124 4.01 -3.12 -8.64
N GLY A 125 4.75 -3.25 -7.53
CA GLY A 125 4.91 -4.51 -6.78
C GLY A 125 3.60 -5.27 -6.52
N PRO A 126 2.56 -4.61 -5.99
CA PRO A 126 1.29 -5.28 -5.72
C PRO A 126 0.60 -5.87 -6.96
N ALA A 127 0.80 -5.31 -8.15
CA ALA A 127 0.23 -5.86 -9.38
C ALA A 127 0.91 -7.19 -9.77
N TYR A 128 2.23 -7.30 -9.60
CA TYR A 128 2.94 -8.57 -9.76
C TYR A 128 2.50 -9.59 -8.71
N GLU A 129 2.50 -9.20 -7.44
CA GLU A 129 2.06 -10.05 -6.33
C GLU A 129 0.67 -10.62 -6.60
N PHE A 130 -0.29 -9.75 -6.92
CA PHE A 130 -1.67 -10.17 -7.15
C PHE A 130 -1.81 -11.07 -8.38
N THR A 131 -1.06 -10.79 -9.46
CA THR A 131 -1.01 -11.66 -10.64
C THR A 131 -0.57 -13.08 -10.27
N PHE A 132 0.48 -13.22 -9.46
CA PHE A 132 0.96 -14.53 -9.01
C PHE A 132 0.02 -15.21 -8.01
N GLU A 133 -0.62 -14.45 -7.11
CA GLU A 133 -1.64 -14.97 -6.20
C GLU A 133 -2.85 -15.56 -6.94
N ILE A 134 -3.33 -14.86 -7.98
CA ILE A 134 -4.40 -15.37 -8.84
C ILE A 134 -3.96 -16.66 -9.54
N ASP A 135 -2.79 -16.67 -10.19
CA ASP A 135 -2.27 -17.86 -10.88
C ASP A 135 -2.14 -19.06 -9.92
N HIS A 136 -1.55 -18.85 -8.75
CA HIS A 136 -1.40 -19.86 -7.70
C HIS A 136 -2.76 -20.42 -7.25
N LEU A 137 -3.72 -19.56 -6.93
CA LEU A 137 -5.04 -19.97 -6.47
C LEU A 137 -5.81 -20.73 -7.55
N LEU A 138 -5.75 -20.29 -8.80
CA LEU A 138 -6.40 -20.98 -9.92
C LEU A 138 -5.77 -22.35 -10.20
N ARG A 139 -4.45 -22.49 -10.05
CA ARG A 139 -3.76 -23.80 -10.14
C ARG A 139 -4.17 -24.73 -9.02
N LYS A 140 -4.22 -24.21 -7.78
CA LYS A 140 -4.69 -24.98 -6.61
C LYS A 140 -6.11 -25.48 -6.79
N ARG A 141 -6.98 -24.69 -7.42
CA ARG A 141 -8.36 -25.07 -7.79
C ARG A 141 -8.46 -25.87 -9.10
N ARG A 142 -7.34 -26.14 -9.78
CA ARG A 142 -7.26 -26.87 -11.06
C ARG A 142 -8.07 -26.24 -12.22
N ILE A 143 -8.36 -24.94 -12.16
CA ILE A 143 -9.13 -24.20 -13.17
C ILE A 143 -8.27 -23.18 -13.95
N ARG A 144 -6.96 -23.10 -13.69
CA ARG A 144 -6.05 -22.15 -14.36
C ARG A 144 -6.11 -22.17 -15.88
N HIS A 145 -6.33 -23.34 -16.49
CA HIS A 145 -6.44 -23.50 -17.95
C HIS A 145 -7.68 -22.82 -18.55
N LYS A 146 -8.70 -22.49 -17.73
CA LYS A 146 -9.92 -21.80 -18.16
C LYS A 146 -9.77 -20.28 -18.20
N VAL A 147 -8.66 -19.73 -17.68
CA VAL A 147 -8.49 -18.31 -17.42
C VAL A 147 -7.28 -17.80 -18.19
N PRO A 148 -7.46 -17.20 -19.38
CA PRO A 148 -6.41 -16.39 -20.00
C PRO A 148 -6.04 -15.25 -19.04
N MET A 149 -4.75 -15.03 -18.80
CA MET A 149 -4.26 -13.96 -17.92
C MET A 149 -3.29 -13.06 -18.69
N THR A 150 -3.53 -11.76 -18.63
CA THR A 150 -2.68 -10.73 -19.24
C THR A 150 -2.22 -9.76 -18.18
N MET A 151 -0.92 -9.46 -18.14
CA MET A 151 -0.37 -8.39 -17.31
C MET A 151 -0.01 -7.18 -18.16
N VAL A 152 -0.51 -6.00 -17.80
CA VAL A 152 -0.23 -4.73 -18.48
C VAL A 152 0.53 -3.82 -17.53
N THR A 153 1.68 -3.30 -17.94
CA THR A 153 2.51 -2.44 -17.09
C THR A 153 3.05 -1.25 -17.87
N PRO A 154 3.20 -0.06 -17.24
CA PRO A 154 3.86 1.08 -17.86
C PRO A 154 5.38 0.96 -17.83
N GLU A 155 5.93 -0.12 -17.25
CA GLU A 155 7.37 -0.34 -17.20
C GLU A 155 7.96 -0.55 -18.60
N PRO A 156 9.21 -0.06 -18.83
CA PRO A 156 9.90 -0.31 -20.10
C PRO A 156 10.21 -1.79 -20.33
N PHE A 157 10.35 -2.56 -19.24
CA PHE A 157 10.49 -4.02 -19.22
C PHE A 157 10.02 -4.56 -17.88
N LEU A 158 9.65 -5.84 -17.83
CA LEU A 158 9.12 -6.47 -16.61
C LEU A 158 10.15 -6.45 -15.46
N GLY A 159 9.71 -6.06 -14.26
CA GLY A 159 10.54 -6.01 -13.06
C GLY A 159 11.43 -4.77 -12.94
N HIS A 160 11.14 -3.69 -13.67
CA HIS A 160 11.82 -2.41 -13.57
C HIS A 160 11.51 -1.68 -12.25
N PHE A 161 10.28 -1.83 -11.71
CA PHE A 161 9.75 -1.25 -10.46
C PHE A 161 9.91 0.28 -10.30
N GLY A 162 10.24 1.01 -11.37
CA GLY A 162 10.46 2.46 -11.32
C GLY A 162 11.82 2.88 -10.74
N VAL A 163 12.76 1.94 -10.53
CA VAL A 163 14.07 2.18 -9.90
C VAL A 163 15.25 1.53 -10.65
N GLY A 164 15.08 1.19 -11.93
CA GLY A 164 16.16 0.59 -12.73
C GLY A 164 16.36 -0.91 -12.52
N GLY A 165 15.32 -1.65 -12.11
CA GLY A 165 15.37 -3.10 -11.90
C GLY A 165 15.77 -3.51 -10.48
N MET A 166 15.79 -4.82 -10.21
CA MET A 166 16.08 -5.46 -8.92
C MET A 166 17.44 -5.10 -8.24
N GLY A 167 18.14 -4.04 -8.64
CA GLY A 167 19.47 -3.65 -8.15
C GLY A 167 19.56 -3.34 -6.65
N VAL A 168 18.45 -3.07 -5.96
CA VAL A 168 18.43 -2.91 -4.49
C VAL A 168 18.09 -4.24 -3.78
N ALA A 169 17.40 -5.16 -4.45
CA ALA A 169 17.05 -6.45 -3.86
C ALA A 169 18.30 -7.31 -3.63
N VAL A 170 19.33 -7.18 -4.45
CA VAL A 170 20.60 -7.93 -4.34
C VAL A 170 21.51 -7.50 -3.18
N ALA A 171 21.20 -6.41 -2.47
CA ALA A 171 22.09 -5.87 -1.45
C ALA A 171 21.98 -6.58 -0.08
N LEU A 172 20.89 -7.31 0.19
CA LEU A 172 20.64 -7.94 1.49
C LEU A 172 20.25 -9.42 1.33
N PRO A 173 20.99 -10.34 1.97
CA PRO A 173 20.63 -11.75 1.94
C PRO A 173 19.28 -12.00 2.64
N PRO A 174 18.52 -13.02 2.22
CA PRO A 174 17.27 -13.40 2.88
C PRO A 174 17.48 -13.74 4.36
N VAL A 175 16.46 -13.48 5.18
CA VAL A 175 16.47 -13.75 6.64
C VAL A 175 16.53 -15.26 6.92
N ASP A 176 15.86 -16.05 6.08
CA ASP A 176 15.73 -17.50 6.19
C ASP A 176 16.04 -18.17 4.86
N GLU A 177 16.50 -19.43 4.89
CA GLU A 177 16.63 -20.24 3.67
C GLU A 177 15.24 -20.56 3.09
N THR A 178 15.03 -20.16 1.84
CA THR A 178 13.78 -20.42 1.13
C THR A 178 14.01 -21.31 -0.09
N PRO A 179 13.05 -22.22 -0.43
CA PRO A 179 13.18 -23.11 -1.60
C PRO A 179 13.34 -22.38 -2.95
N VAL A 180 12.92 -21.11 -2.98
CA VAL A 180 13.10 -20.21 -4.12
C VAL A 180 14.08 -19.13 -3.67
N PRO A 181 15.10 -18.76 -4.45
CA PRO A 181 15.93 -17.61 -4.13
C PRO A 181 15.06 -16.35 -4.05
N VAL A 182 14.79 -15.91 -2.83
CA VAL A 182 14.15 -14.62 -2.56
C VAL A 182 15.17 -13.73 -1.86
N ASN A 183 15.13 -12.45 -2.16
CA ASN A 183 15.91 -11.47 -1.42
C ASN A 183 15.15 -11.01 -0.17
N PHE A 184 15.84 -10.29 0.71
CA PHE A 184 15.24 -9.68 1.90
C PHE A 184 13.98 -8.88 1.52
N PRO A 185 12.82 -9.05 2.20
CA PRO A 185 11.58 -8.37 1.83
C PRO A 185 11.75 -6.86 1.95
N LYS A 186 11.95 -6.20 0.80
CA LYS A 186 12.25 -4.77 0.66
C LYS A 186 11.27 -3.85 1.39
N THR A 187 10.03 -4.28 1.62
CA THR A 187 8.93 -3.38 1.96
C THR A 187 8.60 -3.29 3.45
N GLY A 188 8.89 -4.31 4.25
CA GLY A 188 8.55 -4.32 5.68
C GLY A 188 9.64 -3.67 6.54
N HIS A 189 10.76 -4.39 6.66
CA HIS A 189 11.80 -4.04 7.62
C HIS A 189 12.61 -2.80 7.20
N MET A 190 12.97 -2.65 5.92
CA MET A 190 13.65 -1.42 5.46
C MET A 190 12.77 -0.19 5.64
N THR A 191 11.46 -0.28 5.34
CA THR A 191 10.52 0.83 5.56
C THR A 191 10.44 1.19 7.05
N GLN A 192 10.37 0.19 7.93
CA GLN A 192 10.35 0.42 9.38
C GLN A 192 11.65 1.08 9.87
N GLN A 193 12.81 0.63 9.39
CA GLN A 193 14.11 1.24 9.71
C GLN A 193 14.18 2.67 9.19
N MET A 194 13.86 2.89 7.92
CA MET A 194 13.84 4.23 7.31
C MET A 194 12.90 5.18 8.04
N ALA A 195 11.72 4.72 8.43
CA ALA A 195 10.77 5.52 9.22
C ALA A 195 11.33 5.84 10.62
N ALA A 196 11.96 4.88 11.29
CA ALA A 196 12.58 5.10 12.59
C ALA A 196 13.75 6.10 12.52
N PHE A 197 14.63 5.96 11.52
CA PHE A 197 15.72 6.91 11.26
C PHE A 197 15.18 8.30 10.92
N ALA A 198 14.15 8.39 10.08
CA ALA A 198 13.52 9.66 9.74
C ALA A 198 12.94 10.35 10.98
N ALA A 199 12.16 9.63 11.80
CA ALA A 199 11.60 10.17 13.03
C ALA A 199 12.70 10.65 14.00
N HIS A 200 13.77 9.85 14.17
CA HIS A 200 14.91 10.23 15.00
C HIS A 200 15.61 11.49 14.49
N ASN A 201 15.88 11.58 13.20
CA ASN A 201 16.59 12.71 12.59
C ASN A 201 15.75 14.00 12.58
N ILE A 202 14.42 13.88 12.43
CA ILE A 202 13.49 15.01 12.59
C ILE A 202 13.56 15.53 14.03
N ALA A 203 13.46 14.64 15.03
CA ALA A 203 13.55 15.04 16.44
C ALA A 203 14.92 15.66 16.78
N ALA A 204 16.01 15.10 16.26
CA ALA A 204 17.35 15.64 16.44
C ALA A 204 17.46 17.05 15.85
N GLN A 205 16.94 17.26 14.64
CA GLN A 205 16.96 18.57 13.98
C GLN A 205 16.14 19.62 14.75
N ILE A 206 14.96 19.27 15.25
CA ILE A 206 14.12 20.17 16.08
C ILE A 206 14.85 20.53 17.39
N GLN A 207 15.58 19.57 17.98
CA GLN A 207 16.28 19.76 19.25
C GLN A 207 17.71 20.29 19.11
N GLY A 208 18.17 20.61 17.90
CA GLY A 208 19.54 21.07 17.64
C GLY A 208 20.63 20.02 17.91
N ARG A 209 20.31 18.72 17.79
CA ARG A 209 21.23 17.59 17.99
C ARG A 209 21.75 17.04 16.65
N GLU A 210 22.84 16.28 16.70
CA GLU A 210 23.38 15.60 15.51
C GLU A 210 22.42 14.54 14.95
N LYS A 211 22.38 14.44 13.63
CA LYS A 211 21.62 13.42 12.89
C LYS A 211 22.39 12.10 12.92
N LYS A 212 21.65 10.99 12.94
CA LYS A 212 22.20 9.65 12.84
C LYS A 212 22.23 9.20 11.38
N ASN A 213 23.38 8.73 10.92
CA ASN A 213 23.48 8.11 9.59
C ASN A 213 22.96 6.65 9.63
N PRO A 214 22.29 6.20 8.56
CA PRO A 214 21.83 4.83 8.41
C PRO A 214 22.99 3.82 8.35
#